data_AF-A0AAJ4WD40-F1
#
_entry.id   AF-A0AAJ4WD40-F1
#
_cell.length_a   1.000
_cell.length_b   1.000
_cell.length_c   1.000
_cell.angle_alpha   90.00
_cell.angle_beta   90.00
_cell.angle_gamma   90.00
#
_symmetry.space_group_name_H-M   'P 1'
#
loop_
_entity.id
_entity.type
_entity.pdbx_description
1 polymer ?
#
loop_
_entity_poly.entity_id
_entity_poly.type
_entity_poly.pdbx_seq_one_letter_code
_entity_poly.pdbx_strand_id
1 'polypeptide(L)'
;MLALPFELFGFSQYIENEPAMMAFVASFGVLLAAFMIGLFMRLPLVKPIFATISGGLALGLFPGFGLSMILVFSGISGIHILLSWLIVILTSISFVAFNYRRLANWMTDFTATTPEKAPKSKQSPKRRRK
;
A
#
# COMPACT_ATOMS: atom_id res chain seq x y z
N MET A 1 -27.13 -2.96 -33.72
CA MET A 1 -26.93 -3.39 -32.32
C MET A 1 -25.43 -3.48 -32.09
N LEU A 2 -24.87 -2.57 -31.28
CA LEU A 2 -23.46 -2.62 -30.88
C LEU A 2 -23.29 -3.80 -29.91
N ALA A 3 -22.81 -4.94 -30.42
CA ALA A 3 -22.41 -6.07 -29.60
C ALA A 3 -21.09 -5.71 -28.90
N LEU A 4 -21.18 -5.29 -27.63
CA LEU A 4 -20.02 -5.21 -26.74
C LEU A 4 -19.40 -6.62 -26.63
N PRO A 5 -18.07 -6.77 -26.76
CA PRO A 5 -17.42 -8.07 -26.72
C PRO A 5 -17.62 -8.69 -25.32
N PHE A 6 -18.32 -9.83 -25.29
CA PHE A 6 -18.81 -10.53 -24.10
C PHE A 6 -17.71 -11.13 -23.19
N GLU A 7 -16.42 -10.92 -23.48
CA GLU A 7 -15.34 -11.41 -22.62
C GLU A 7 -15.23 -10.67 -21.30
N LEU A 8 -15.52 -9.36 -21.26
CA LEU A 8 -15.57 -8.59 -20.01
C LEU A 8 -16.74 -9.04 -19.11
N PHE A 9 -17.86 -9.46 -19.71
CA PHE A 9 -19.02 -10.02 -19.00
C PHE A 9 -18.69 -11.40 -18.39
N GLY A 10 -17.95 -12.24 -19.11
CA GLY A 10 -17.49 -13.53 -18.57
C GLY A 10 -16.57 -13.36 -17.35
N PHE A 11 -15.65 -12.39 -17.41
CA PHE A 11 -14.76 -12.09 -16.29
C PHE A 11 -15.51 -11.50 -15.10
N SER A 12 -16.43 -10.55 -15.32
CA SER A 12 -17.23 -9.99 -14.22
C SER A 12 -18.12 -11.04 -13.57
N GLN A 13 -18.73 -11.94 -14.34
CA GLN A 13 -19.53 -13.05 -13.82
C GLN A 13 -18.66 -14.05 -13.04
N TYR A 14 -17.45 -14.31 -13.50
CA TYR A 14 -16.51 -15.16 -12.76
C TYR A 14 -16.16 -14.55 -11.40
N ILE A 15 -15.86 -13.25 -11.35
CA ILE A 15 -15.61 -12.51 -10.10
C ILE A 15 -16.83 -12.56 -9.18
N GLU A 16 -18.02 -12.35 -9.75
CA GLU A 16 -19.27 -12.30 -9.00
C GLU A 16 -19.53 -13.59 -8.22
N ASN A 17 -19.28 -14.74 -8.86
CA ASN A 17 -19.59 -16.06 -8.35
C ASN A 17 -18.51 -16.63 -7.41
N GLU A 18 -17.34 -16.01 -7.33
CA GLU A 18 -16.17 -16.50 -6.58
C GLU A 18 -15.71 -15.49 -5.50
N PRO A 19 -16.53 -15.19 -4.49
CA PRO A 19 -16.24 -14.19 -3.46
C PRO A 19 -15.01 -14.53 -2.61
N ALA A 20 -14.75 -15.82 -2.38
CA ALA A 20 -13.58 -16.28 -1.64
C ALA A 20 -12.27 -15.96 -2.40
N MET A 21 -12.24 -16.18 -3.72
CA MET A 21 -11.11 -15.78 -4.55
C MET A 21 -10.93 -14.27 -4.56
N MET A 22 -12.00 -13.49 -4.59
CA MET A 22 -11.89 -12.03 -4.54
C MET A 22 -11.31 -11.53 -3.22
N ALA A 23 -11.71 -12.12 -2.09
CA ALA A 23 -11.09 -11.81 -0.82
C ALA A 23 -9.61 -12.22 -0.78
N PHE A 24 -9.24 -13.34 -1.39
CA PHE A 24 -7.83 -13.74 -1.52
C PHE A 24 -7.03 -12.72 -2.35
N VAL A 25 -7.56 -12.28 -3.50
CA VAL A 25 -6.95 -11.23 -4.34
C VAL A 25 -6.84 -9.90 -3.59
N ALA A 26 -7.89 -9.49 -2.87
CA ALA A 26 -7.87 -8.28 -2.03
C ALA A 26 -6.77 -8.34 -0.95
N SER A 27 -6.44 -9.54 -0.47
CA SER A 27 -5.48 -9.73 0.63
C SER A 27 -4.05 -9.85 0.11
N PHE A 28 -3.81 -10.80 -0.79
CA PHE A 28 -2.49 -11.11 -1.33
C PHE A 28 -2.10 -10.20 -2.50
N GLY A 29 -3.07 -9.63 -3.20
CA GLY A 29 -2.84 -8.65 -4.26
C GLY A 29 -2.19 -7.36 -3.72
N VAL A 30 -2.53 -6.94 -2.50
CA VAL A 30 -1.86 -5.81 -1.83
C VAL A 30 -0.39 -6.12 -1.57
N LEU A 31 -0.08 -7.33 -1.08
CA LEU A 31 1.30 -7.78 -0.86
C LEU A 31 2.10 -7.81 -2.17
N LEU A 32 1.51 -8.37 -3.22
CA LEU A 32 2.11 -8.41 -4.54
C LEU A 32 2.35 -7.00 -5.12
N ALA A 33 1.36 -6.12 -5.00
CA ALA A 33 1.47 -4.74 -5.44
C ALA A 33 2.55 -3.97 -4.66
N ALA A 34 2.61 -4.16 -3.34
CA ALA A 34 3.64 -3.56 -2.49
C ALA A 34 5.04 -4.07 -2.85
N PHE A 35 5.19 -5.37 -3.14
CA PHE A 35 6.45 -5.95 -3.59
C PHE A 35 6.91 -5.36 -4.93
N MET A 36 6.01 -5.25 -5.91
CA MET A 36 6.28 -4.59 -7.19
C MET A 36 6.70 -3.14 -7.02
N ILE A 37 5.99 -2.39 -6.18
CA ILE A 37 6.32 -0.98 -5.88
C ILE A 37 7.67 -0.84 -5.19
N GLY A 38 7.99 -1.74 -4.26
CA GLY A 38 9.29 -1.76 -3.56
C GLY A 38 10.47 -1.87 -4.53
N LEU A 39 10.30 -2.59 -5.65
CA LEU A 39 11.34 -2.72 -6.68
C LEU A 39 11.69 -1.36 -7.32
N PHE A 40 10.71 -0.48 -7.50
CA PHE A 40 10.87 0.83 -8.12
C PHE A 40 11.31 1.94 -7.15
N MET A 41 11.30 1.71 -5.83
CA MET A 41 11.74 2.70 -4.83
C MET A 41 13.22 3.09 -4.92
N ARG A 42 14.03 2.35 -5.70
CA ARG A 42 15.45 2.68 -5.93
C ARG A 42 15.65 3.95 -6.76
N LEU A 43 14.62 4.44 -7.46
CA LEU A 43 14.69 5.63 -8.29
C LEU A 43 14.37 6.90 -7.44
N PRO A 44 15.32 7.83 -7.24
CA PRO A 44 15.16 8.95 -6.31
C PRO A 44 14.08 9.95 -6.73
N LEU A 45 13.81 10.11 -8.03
CA LEU A 45 12.81 11.04 -8.56
C LEU A 45 11.36 10.65 -8.22
N VAL A 46 11.10 9.34 -8.11
CA VAL A 46 9.76 8.77 -7.93
C VAL A 46 9.54 8.24 -6.51
N LYS A 47 10.59 8.29 -5.67
CA LYS A 47 10.59 7.86 -4.28
C LYS A 47 9.40 8.39 -3.45
N PRO A 48 9.01 9.68 -3.49
CA PRO A 48 7.90 10.16 -2.66
C PRO A 48 6.54 9.58 -3.11
N ILE A 49 6.35 9.39 -4.42
CA ILE A 49 5.13 8.81 -4.99
C ILE A 49 5.03 7.35 -4.56
N PHE A 50 6.08 6.57 -4.80
CA PHE A 50 6.10 5.16 -4.43
C PHE A 50 6.03 4.95 -2.91
N ALA A 51 6.65 5.81 -2.11
CA ALA A 51 6.53 5.78 -0.64
C ALA A 51 5.09 6.06 -0.18
N THR A 52 4.38 6.96 -0.86
CA THR A 52 2.97 7.27 -0.57
C THR A 52 2.09 6.06 -0.89
N ILE A 53 2.27 5.46 -2.07
CA ILE A 53 1.48 4.30 -2.48
C ILE A 53 1.81 3.10 -1.58
N SER A 54 3.09 2.83 -1.29
CA SER A 54 3.47 1.72 -0.41
C SER A 54 2.94 1.92 1.01
N GLY A 55 2.96 3.15 1.53
CA GLY A 55 2.36 3.47 2.82
C GLY A 55 0.85 3.27 2.83
N GLY A 56 0.16 3.70 1.77
CA GLY A 56 -1.27 3.50 1.60
C GLY A 56 -1.65 2.02 1.52
N LEU A 57 -0.91 1.24 0.73
CA LEU A 57 -1.09 -0.22 0.63
C LEU A 57 -0.85 -0.91 1.98
N ALA A 58 0.20 -0.53 2.71
CA ALA A 58 0.50 -1.10 4.03
C ALA A 58 -0.61 -0.81 5.05
N LEU A 59 -1.14 0.42 5.07
CA LEU A 59 -2.25 0.79 5.94
C LEU A 59 -3.56 0.11 5.53
N GLY A 60 -3.78 -0.08 4.22
CA GLY A 60 -4.98 -0.70 3.68
C GLY A 60 -5.02 -2.23 3.79
N LEU A 61 -3.89 -2.89 4.05
CA LEU A 61 -3.77 -4.35 4.08
C LEU A 61 -4.73 -4.99 5.08
N PHE A 62 -4.57 -4.72 6.38
CA PHE A 62 -5.38 -5.36 7.43
C PHE A 62 -6.85 -4.91 7.42
N PRO A 63 -7.18 -3.62 7.28
CA PRO A 63 -8.57 -3.18 7.16
C PRO A 63 -9.25 -3.77 5.91
N GLY A 64 -8.54 -3.82 4.78
CA GLY A 64 -9.04 -4.41 3.54
C GLY A 64 -9.28 -5.91 3.67
N PHE A 65 -8.35 -6.63 4.31
CA PHE A 65 -8.51 -8.06 4.64
C PHE A 65 -9.75 -8.30 5.52
N GLY A 66 -9.85 -7.57 6.63
CA GLY A 66 -10.94 -7.72 7.59
C GLY A 66 -12.30 -7.44 6.95
N LEU A 67 -12.41 -6.34 6.20
CA LEU A 67 -13.63 -6.00 5.46
C LEU A 67 -13.99 -7.09 4.45
N SER A 68 -13.01 -7.58 3.70
CA SER A 68 -13.24 -8.63 2.70
C SER A 68 -13.74 -9.93 3.34
N MET A 69 -13.15 -10.35 4.46
CA MET A 69 -13.62 -11.53 5.21
C MET A 69 -15.05 -11.36 5.71
N ILE A 70 -15.39 -10.19 6.30
CA ILE A 70 -16.75 -9.91 6.77
C ILE A 70 -17.76 -10.03 5.62
N LEU A 71 -17.44 -9.45 4.45
CA LEU A 71 -18.31 -9.50 3.27
C LEU A 71 -18.47 -10.93 2.72
N VAL A 72 -17.40 -11.73 2.70
CA VAL A 72 -17.47 -13.15 2.32
C VAL A 72 -18.43 -13.91 3.26
N PHE A 73 -18.25 -13.77 4.58
CA PHE A 73 -19.13 -14.45 5.55
C PHE A 73 -20.57 -13.91 5.53
N SER A 74 -20.79 -12.71 5.03
CA SER A 74 -22.12 -12.12 4.84
C SER A 74 -22.80 -12.58 3.54
N GLY A 75 -22.16 -13.44 2.74
CA GLY A 75 -22.71 -13.91 1.46
C GLY A 75 -22.76 -12.84 0.38
N ILE A 76 -21.91 -11.81 0.49
CA ILE A 76 -21.85 -10.73 -0.51
C ILE A 76 -21.08 -11.19 -1.74
N SER A 77 -21.58 -10.82 -2.91
CA SER A 77 -20.97 -11.14 -4.20
C SER A 77 -19.54 -10.59 -4.32
N GLY A 78 -18.68 -11.33 -5.03
CA GLY A 78 -17.26 -11.01 -5.16
C GLY A 78 -16.97 -9.65 -5.79
N ILE A 79 -17.84 -9.17 -6.67
CA ILE A 79 -17.65 -7.85 -7.30
C ILE A 79 -17.78 -6.69 -6.31
N HIS A 80 -18.69 -6.85 -5.34
CA HIS A 80 -18.87 -5.86 -4.28
C HIS A 80 -17.68 -5.89 -3.32
N ILE A 81 -17.14 -7.08 -3.03
CA ILE A 81 -15.91 -7.24 -2.24
C ILE A 81 -14.74 -6.51 -2.90
N LEU A 82 -14.55 -6.71 -4.21
CA LEU A 82 -13.49 -6.04 -4.98
C LEU A 82 -13.64 -4.51 -4.93
N LEU A 83 -14.85 -3.99 -5.14
CA LEU A 83 -15.13 -2.55 -5.12
C LEU A 83 -14.93 -1.96 -3.72
N SER A 84 -15.43 -2.62 -2.67
CA SER A 84 -15.20 -2.21 -1.28
C SER A 84 -13.72 -2.19 -0.95
N TRP A 85 -12.96 -3.21 -1.38
CA TRP A 85 -11.52 -3.25 -1.20
C TRP A 85 -10.81 -2.10 -1.94
N LEU A 86 -11.19 -1.78 -3.18
CA LEU A 86 -10.64 -0.64 -3.92
C LEU A 86 -10.86 0.68 -3.20
N ILE A 87 -12.04 0.88 -2.60
CA ILE A 87 -12.34 2.09 -1.81
C ILE A 87 -11.42 2.18 -0.59
N VAL A 88 -11.17 1.06 0.11
CA VAL A 88 -10.23 1.04 1.25
C VAL A 88 -8.83 1.46 0.79
N ILE A 89 -8.31 0.85 -0.29
CA ILE A 89 -6.98 1.18 -0.81
C ILE A 89 -6.87 2.65 -1.23
N LEU A 90 -7.86 3.16 -1.98
CA LEU A 90 -7.87 4.56 -2.41
C LEU A 90 -7.93 5.52 -1.23
N THR A 91 -8.73 5.20 -0.21
CA THR A 91 -8.84 6.00 1.01
C THR A 91 -7.52 6.00 1.79
N SER A 92 -6.88 4.84 1.93
CA SER A 92 -5.59 4.72 2.60
C SER A 92 -4.47 5.46 1.87
N ILE A 93 -4.39 5.34 0.53
CA ILE A 93 -3.41 6.09 -0.28
C ILE A 93 -3.67 7.59 -0.15
N SER A 94 -4.93 8.03 -0.25
CA SER A 94 -5.30 9.43 -0.11
C SER A 94 -4.91 9.97 1.27
N PHE A 95 -5.18 9.21 2.34
CA PHE A 95 -4.78 9.57 3.69
C PHE A 95 -3.27 9.79 3.82
N VAL A 96 -2.45 8.88 3.27
CA VAL A 96 -0.99 9.03 3.28
C VAL A 96 -0.56 10.20 2.43
N ALA A 97 -1.16 10.42 1.26
CA ALA A 97 -0.82 11.53 0.38
C ALA A 97 -1.05 12.89 1.07
N PHE A 98 -2.22 13.08 1.69
CA PHE A 98 -2.56 14.31 2.40
C PHE A 98 -1.74 14.51 3.69
N ASN A 99 -1.32 13.42 4.35
CA ASN A 99 -0.60 13.48 5.61
C ASN A 99 0.90 13.16 5.48
N TYR A 100 1.45 13.15 4.25
CA TYR A 100 2.78 12.62 3.96
C TYR A 100 3.88 13.26 4.80
N ARG A 101 3.89 14.60 4.91
CA ARG A 101 4.90 15.34 5.68
C ARG A 101 4.88 14.95 7.16
N ARG A 102 3.68 14.74 7.73
CA ARG A 102 3.51 14.40 9.14
C ARG A 102 3.96 12.97 9.41
N LEU A 103 3.59 12.02 8.54
CA LEU A 103 4.06 10.64 8.63
C LEU A 103 5.57 10.52 8.44
N ALA A 104 6.16 11.28 7.51
CA ALA A 104 7.61 11.27 7.27
C ALA A 104 8.39 11.77 8.49
N ASN A 105 7.92 12.83 9.15
CA ASN A 105 8.54 13.34 10.37
C ASN A 105 8.45 12.31 11.51
N TRP A 106 7.28 11.73 11.75
CA TRP A 106 7.10 10.66 12.74
C TRP A 106 8.02 9.47 12.50
N MET A 107 8.12 8.98 11.25
CA MET A 107 9.03 7.89 10.90
C MET A 107 10.49 8.24 11.19
N THR A 108 10.88 9.50 10.96
CA THR A 108 12.25 9.96 11.25
C THR A 108 12.52 9.95 12.75
N ASP A 109 11.55 10.36 13.58
CA ASP A 109 11.65 10.35 15.05
C ASP A 109 11.72 8.91 15.62
N PHE A 110 10.93 7.98 15.06
CA PHE A 110 11.00 6.55 15.40
C PHE A 110 12.34 5.91 15.00
N THR A 111 12.89 6.30 13.86
CA THR A 111 14.18 5.76 13.40
C THR A 111 15.34 6.36 14.21
N ALA A 112 15.25 7.63 14.60
CA ALA A 112 16.25 8.31 15.43
C ALA A 112 16.31 7.79 16.89
N THR A 113 15.23 7.19 17.39
CA THR A 113 15.18 6.56 18.72
C THR A 113 15.66 5.11 18.72
N THR A 114 15.88 4.51 17.56
CA THR A 114 16.58 3.22 17.43
C THR A 114 18.08 3.51 17.37
N PRO A 115 18.93 2.94 18.25
CA PRO A 115 20.36 3.22 18.24
C PRO A 115 21.02 2.51 17.06
N GLU A 116 20.86 3.04 15.86
CA GLU A 116 21.70 2.69 14.72
C GLU A 116 23.11 3.19 15.04
N LYS A 117 24.04 2.25 15.25
CA LYS A 117 25.45 2.50 15.52
C LYS A 117 25.99 3.51 14.51
N ALA A 118 26.21 4.74 14.98
CA ALA A 118 26.87 5.78 14.21
C ALA A 118 28.17 5.26 13.58
N PRO A 119 28.39 5.38 12.26
CA PRO A 119 29.74 5.29 11.76
C PRO A 119 30.48 6.52 12.29
N LYS A 120 31.47 6.28 13.16
CA LYS A 120 32.41 7.29 13.66
C LYS A 120 33.11 7.98 12.49
N SER A 121 32.51 9.02 11.94
CA SER A 121 33.14 9.91 10.97
C SER A 121 33.87 11.02 11.73
N LYS A 122 35.15 10.74 12.00
CA LYS A 122 36.30 11.65 12.10
C LYS A 122 36.03 13.04 12.68
N GLN A 123 36.32 13.13 13.98
CA GLN A 123 36.66 14.34 14.72
C GLN A 123 37.71 15.16 13.94
N SER A 124 37.31 16.32 13.44
CA SER A 124 38.22 17.32 12.87
C SER A 124 39.07 17.93 14.00
N PRO A 125 40.42 17.93 13.90
CA PRO A 125 41.25 18.46 14.96
C PRO A 125 41.15 19.99 14.97
N LYS A 126 40.60 20.49 16.08
CA LYS A 126 40.47 21.91 16.40
C LYS A 126 41.87 22.55 16.45
N ARG A 127 42.20 23.33 15.42
CA ARG A 127 43.44 24.11 15.29
C ARG A 127 43.53 25.13 16.44
N ARG A 128 44.26 24.82 17.52
CA ARG A 128 44.68 25.80 18.53
C ARG A 128 45.68 26.74 17.87
N ARG A 129 45.28 27.99 17.60
CA ARG A 129 46.22 29.10 17.41
C ARG A 129 46.70 29.54 18.80
N LYS A 130 48.02 29.50 19.00
CA LYS A 130 48.72 30.34 19.97
C LYS A 130 48.93 31.70 19.33
#